data_AF-M2Y8U6-F1
#
_entry.id   AF-M2Y8U6-F1
#
_cell.length_a   1.000
_cell.length_b   1.000
_cell.length_c   1.000
_cell.angle_alpha   90.00
_cell.angle_beta   90.00
_cell.angle_gamma   90.00
#
_symmetry.space_group_name_H-M   'P 1'
#
loop_
_entity.id
_entity.type
_entity.pdbx_description
1 polymer ?
#
loop_
_entity_poly.entity_id
_entity_poly.type
_entity_poly.pdbx_seq_one_letter_code
_entity_poly.pdbx_strand_id
1 'polypeptide(L)'
;MIRWLAAVLAFGLSAPGALAGPQVKTAPSIEAVDASRSGELVVHALAGLPAILIFDFPSLAQQGEMFNRVVALAERGKAPRDRILSADELAALISSLGKTPSTFSMGNDFAVGELARFFNLARQGRMDLNGQEAALRDFLMENGLASLKDDVLQAMEPERVVLSIPQAQPMGERDGVPIGAALRSTILRHEMGHGEYYANREYAEYCRRFWADVMTEAERNAFIGFLGRKHYDGNNRELMINEAQAYLIHTPDPAAFNAGMVGLPPAAVQGLRDAFWAGRPPTTLSRSNLFH
;
A
#
# COMPACT_ATOMS: atom_id res chain seq x y z
N MET A 1 -25.17 65.35 27.65
CA MET A 1 -24.23 64.21 27.56
C MET A 1 -24.92 63.08 26.81
N ILE A 2 -24.63 62.95 25.51
CA ILE A 2 -25.26 61.96 24.61
C ILE A 2 -24.36 60.72 24.59
N ARG A 3 -24.87 59.58 25.11
CA ARG A 3 -24.19 58.29 25.03
C ARG A 3 -24.61 57.58 23.73
N TRP A 4 -23.66 57.37 22.84
CA TRP A 4 -23.78 56.47 21.69
C TRP A 4 -23.61 55.03 22.16
N LEU A 5 -24.61 54.18 21.90
CA LEU A 5 -24.51 52.72 21.98
C LEU A 5 -23.97 52.20 20.66
N ALA A 6 -22.73 51.71 20.65
CA ALA A 6 -22.18 50.95 19.53
C ALA A 6 -22.67 49.49 19.66
N ALA A 7 -23.49 49.07 18.70
CA ALA A 7 -23.85 47.68 18.51
C ALA A 7 -22.65 46.93 17.90
N VAL A 8 -22.09 45.98 18.64
CA VAL A 8 -21.10 45.03 18.11
C VAL A 8 -21.87 43.93 17.38
N LEU A 9 -21.91 44.01 16.06
CA LEU A 9 -22.30 42.90 15.18
C LEU A 9 -21.17 41.85 15.24
N ALA A 10 -21.41 40.76 15.96
CA ALA A 10 -20.58 39.57 15.89
C ALA A 10 -20.80 38.89 14.53
N PHE A 11 -19.90 39.11 13.58
CA PHE A 11 -19.77 38.25 12.42
C PHE A 11 -19.23 36.90 12.90
N GLY A 12 -20.11 35.90 12.95
CA GLY A 12 -19.70 34.51 13.04
C GLY A 12 -18.90 34.15 11.79
N LEU A 13 -17.58 34.08 11.91
CA LEU A 13 -16.73 33.40 10.95
C LEU A 13 -17.01 31.91 11.07
N SER A 14 -17.88 31.39 10.22
CA SER A 14 -17.94 29.97 9.95
C SER A 14 -16.58 29.55 9.41
N ALA A 15 -15.88 28.66 10.11
CA ALA A 15 -14.68 28.04 9.59
C ALA A 15 -14.97 27.42 8.22
N PRO A 16 -14.07 27.55 7.22
CA PRO A 16 -14.22 26.83 5.96
C PRO A 16 -14.32 25.33 6.29
N GLY A 17 -15.40 24.71 5.82
CA GLY A 17 -15.73 23.32 6.14
C GLY A 17 -14.53 22.42 5.86
N ALA A 18 -14.15 21.63 6.86
CA ALA A 18 -13.26 20.50 6.63
C ALA A 18 -13.84 19.70 5.46
N LEU A 19 -13.07 19.56 4.38
CA LEU A 19 -13.43 18.64 3.30
C LEU A 19 -13.65 17.28 3.96
N ALA A 20 -14.86 16.74 3.85
CA ALA A 20 -15.14 15.40 4.37
C ALA A 20 -14.12 14.44 3.76
N GLY A 21 -13.46 13.63 4.60
CA GLY A 21 -12.52 12.62 4.16
C GLY A 21 -13.14 11.68 3.11
N PRO A 22 -12.32 10.95 2.33
CA PRO A 22 -12.84 10.08 1.29
C PRO A 22 -13.79 9.04 1.90
N GLN A 23 -15.03 9.00 1.41
CA GLN A 23 -16.02 8.04 1.88
C GLN A 23 -15.64 6.62 1.44
N VAL A 24 -15.76 5.67 2.36
CA VAL A 24 -15.57 4.25 2.06
C VAL A 24 -16.78 3.72 1.27
N LYS A 25 -16.54 3.28 0.05
CA LYS A 25 -17.55 2.66 -0.83
C LYS A 25 -17.42 1.14 -0.76
N THR A 26 -18.53 0.43 -0.64
CA THR A 26 -18.51 -1.03 -0.78
C THR A 26 -18.33 -1.40 -2.25
N ALA A 27 -17.32 -2.22 -2.54
CA ALA A 27 -17.14 -2.83 -3.86
C ALA A 27 -17.58 -4.30 -3.81
N PRO A 28 -18.43 -4.78 -4.75
CA PRO A 28 -18.94 -6.14 -4.71
C PRO A 28 -17.89 -7.19 -5.11
N SER A 29 -16.83 -6.81 -5.84
CA SER A 29 -15.75 -7.71 -6.26
C SER A 29 -14.47 -6.94 -6.62
N ILE A 30 -13.37 -7.67 -6.82
CA ILE A 30 -12.09 -7.10 -7.27
C ILE A 30 -12.24 -6.50 -8.67
N GLU A 31 -12.99 -7.16 -9.56
CA GLU A 31 -13.27 -6.70 -10.92
C GLU A 31 -14.04 -5.37 -10.93
N ALA A 32 -14.92 -5.15 -9.95
CA ALA A 32 -15.62 -3.87 -9.80
C ALA A 32 -14.66 -2.73 -9.40
N VAL A 33 -13.62 -3.02 -8.62
CA VAL A 33 -12.54 -2.07 -8.32
C VAL A 33 -11.64 -1.89 -9.55
N ASP A 34 -11.29 -2.96 -10.26
CA ASP A 34 -10.45 -2.86 -11.46
C ASP A 34 -11.09 -1.96 -12.53
N ALA A 35 -12.41 -2.07 -12.69
CA ALA A 35 -13.20 -1.26 -13.61
C ALA A 35 -13.52 0.17 -13.10
N SER A 36 -13.22 0.52 -11.85
CA SER A 36 -13.53 1.86 -11.33
C SER A 36 -12.60 2.93 -11.88
N ARG A 37 -13.19 4.10 -12.16
CA ARG A 37 -12.47 5.34 -12.46
C ARG A 37 -13.33 6.52 -12.04
N SER A 38 -12.76 7.43 -11.25
CA SER A 38 -13.44 8.64 -10.75
C SER A 38 -12.67 9.91 -11.05
N GLY A 39 -11.35 9.85 -11.26
CA GLY A 39 -10.50 11.04 -11.32
C GLY A 39 -10.21 11.66 -9.95
N GLU A 40 -10.67 11.03 -8.86
CA GLU A 40 -10.45 11.43 -7.46
C GLU A 40 -10.09 10.22 -6.61
N LEU A 41 -9.50 10.40 -5.42
CA LEU A 41 -9.25 9.28 -4.51
C LEU A 41 -10.58 8.64 -4.08
N VAL A 42 -10.72 7.33 -4.27
CA VAL A 42 -11.83 6.54 -3.75
C VAL A 42 -11.29 5.45 -2.82
N VAL A 43 -11.92 5.26 -1.67
CA VAL A 43 -11.59 4.14 -0.79
C VAL A 43 -12.66 3.07 -0.94
N HIS A 44 -12.25 1.85 -1.31
CA HIS A 44 -13.13 0.71 -1.46
C HIS A 44 -12.97 -0.27 -0.29
N ALA A 45 -14.08 -0.69 0.30
CA ALA A 45 -14.15 -1.88 1.15
C ALA A 45 -14.70 -3.04 0.32
N LEU A 46 -13.93 -4.12 0.19
CA LEU A 46 -14.33 -5.26 -0.63
C LEU A 46 -15.36 -6.13 0.11
N ALA A 47 -16.47 -6.44 -0.54
CA ALA A 47 -17.50 -7.32 0.00
C ALA A 47 -16.91 -8.71 0.31
N GLY A 48 -17.14 -9.21 1.52
CA GLY A 48 -16.60 -10.49 1.99
C GLY A 48 -15.16 -10.44 2.50
N LEU A 49 -14.42 -9.34 2.27
CA LEU A 49 -13.06 -9.12 2.78
C LEU A 49 -12.95 -7.75 3.48
N PRO A 50 -13.74 -7.50 4.56
CA PRO A 50 -13.83 -6.17 5.18
C PRO A 50 -12.52 -5.69 5.84
N ALA A 51 -11.59 -6.62 6.10
CA ALA A 51 -10.26 -6.33 6.61
C ALA A 51 -9.34 -5.61 5.60
N ILE A 52 -9.76 -5.49 4.34
CA ILE A 52 -8.99 -4.86 3.26
C ILE A 52 -9.71 -3.57 2.82
N LEU A 53 -8.97 -2.46 2.85
CA LEU A 53 -9.37 -1.18 2.28
C LEU A 53 -8.47 -0.86 1.09
N ILE A 54 -9.04 -0.57 -0.08
CA ILE A 54 -8.29 -0.25 -1.30
C ILE A 54 -8.44 1.24 -1.58
N PHE A 55 -7.34 1.97 -1.48
CA PHE A 55 -7.23 3.37 -1.84
C PHE A 55 -6.91 3.46 -3.34
N ASP A 56 -7.91 3.84 -4.12
CA ASP A 56 -7.86 3.95 -5.57
C ASP A 56 -7.54 5.40 -5.99
N PHE A 57 -6.25 5.71 -6.14
CA PHE A 57 -5.75 7.04 -6.41
C PHE A 57 -5.91 7.44 -7.87
N PRO A 58 -6.27 8.68 -8.19
CA PRO A 58 -6.37 9.09 -9.58
C PRO A 58 -5.01 9.18 -10.25
N SER A 59 -3.90 9.24 -9.50
CA SER A 59 -2.53 9.18 -10.04
C SER A 59 -1.50 8.66 -9.05
N LEU A 60 -0.39 8.13 -9.59
CA LEU A 60 0.78 7.75 -8.81
C LEU A 60 1.43 8.91 -8.05
N ALA A 61 1.30 10.14 -8.55
CA ALA A 61 1.84 11.32 -7.86
C ALA A 61 1.12 11.54 -6.53
N GLN A 62 -0.21 11.48 -6.53
CA GLN A 62 -1.02 11.63 -5.31
C GLN A 62 -0.84 10.45 -4.34
N GLN A 63 -0.73 9.23 -4.87
CA GLN A 63 -0.36 8.07 -4.05
C GLN A 63 1.00 8.28 -3.38
N GLY A 64 1.98 8.80 -4.12
CA GLY A 64 3.32 9.07 -3.61
C GLY A 64 3.35 10.16 -2.54
N GLU A 65 2.58 11.23 -2.70
CA GLU A 65 2.44 12.28 -1.68
C GLU A 65 1.93 11.73 -0.34
N MET A 66 1.02 10.75 -0.39
CA MET A 66 0.48 10.11 0.81
C MET A 66 1.43 9.07 1.42
N PHE A 67 2.02 8.20 0.59
CA PHE A 67 2.64 6.97 1.07
C PHE A 67 4.17 6.91 0.95
N ASN A 68 4.86 7.78 0.22
CA ASN A 68 6.31 7.58 -0.01
C ASN A 68 7.16 7.57 1.27
N ARG A 69 6.80 8.35 2.31
CA ARG A 69 7.52 8.29 3.60
C ARG A 69 7.18 7.02 4.39
N VAL A 70 5.97 6.48 4.23
CA VAL A 70 5.56 5.18 4.79
C VAL A 70 6.33 4.05 4.09
N VAL A 71 6.36 4.04 2.75
CA VAL A 71 7.14 3.10 1.92
C VAL A 71 8.60 3.11 2.34
N ALA A 72 9.20 4.29 2.47
CA ALA A 72 10.58 4.42 2.93
C ALA A 72 10.76 3.72 4.30
N LEU A 73 9.90 4.02 5.27
CA LEU A 73 9.97 3.43 6.62
C LEU A 73 9.73 1.91 6.65
N ALA A 74 8.75 1.41 5.89
CA ALA A 74 8.24 0.04 6.01
C ALA A 74 8.98 -0.97 5.10
N GLU A 75 9.39 -0.55 3.90
CA GLU A 75 9.84 -1.48 2.88
C GLU A 75 11.32 -1.31 2.50
N ARG A 76 11.81 -0.06 2.46
CA ARG A 76 13.06 0.26 1.75
C ARG A 76 14.29 0.02 2.62
N GLY A 77 15.19 -0.84 2.15
CA GLY A 77 16.35 -1.30 2.95
C GLY A 77 17.39 -0.22 3.30
N LYS A 78 17.44 0.89 2.57
CA LYS A 78 18.36 2.02 2.84
C LYS A 78 17.78 3.08 3.77
N ALA A 79 16.50 3.00 4.12
CA ALA A 79 15.85 3.98 4.97
C ALA A 79 15.98 3.58 6.46
N PRO A 80 16.03 4.57 7.37
CA PRO A 80 15.99 4.30 8.80
C PRO A 80 14.64 3.68 9.20
N ARG A 81 14.67 2.82 10.23
CA ARG A 81 13.47 2.15 10.76
C ARG A 81 12.94 2.77 12.05
N ASP A 82 13.73 3.62 12.68
CA ASP A 82 13.48 4.22 13.99
C ASP A 82 13.05 5.70 13.91
N ARG A 83 13.00 6.26 12.69
CA ARG A 83 12.51 7.61 12.43
C ARG A 83 11.97 7.70 11.00
N ILE A 84 11.16 8.72 10.75
CA ILE A 84 10.74 9.06 9.39
C ILE A 84 11.73 10.02 8.73
N LEU A 85 11.85 9.95 7.41
CA LEU A 85 12.68 10.86 6.62
C LEU A 85 12.05 12.26 6.55
N SER A 86 12.86 13.31 6.44
CA SER A 86 12.39 14.63 5.98
C SER A 86 12.02 14.61 4.49
N ALA A 87 11.40 15.68 4.00
CA ALA A 87 11.13 15.83 2.57
C ALA A 87 12.42 15.77 1.73
N ASP A 88 13.47 16.46 2.18
CA ASP A 88 14.77 16.48 1.49
C ASP A 88 15.47 15.13 1.54
N GLU A 89 15.44 14.45 2.69
CA GLU A 89 16.02 13.11 2.84
C GLU A 89 15.28 12.07 1.98
N LEU A 90 13.96 12.15 1.91
CA LEU A 90 13.15 11.30 1.04
C LEU A 90 13.47 11.56 -0.43
N ALA A 91 13.56 12.83 -0.85
CA ALA A 91 13.92 13.19 -2.22
C ALA A 91 15.32 12.67 -2.59
N ALA A 92 16.29 12.80 -1.68
CA ALA A 92 17.63 12.27 -1.86
C ALA A 92 17.63 10.73 -1.97
N LEU A 93 16.86 10.04 -1.13
CA LEU A 93 16.70 8.59 -1.21
C LEU A 93 16.12 8.18 -2.56
N ILE A 94 14.98 8.76 -2.96
CA ILE A 94 14.29 8.45 -4.23
C ILE A 94 15.25 8.65 -5.42
N SER A 95 15.96 9.78 -5.45
CA SER A 95 16.96 10.08 -6.49
C SER A 95 18.11 9.07 -6.50
N SER A 96 18.62 8.66 -5.33
CA SER A 96 19.71 7.68 -5.21
C SER A 96 19.35 6.28 -5.76
N LEU A 97 18.05 6.00 -5.90
CA LEU A 97 17.52 4.76 -6.44
C LEU A 97 17.14 4.87 -7.93
N GLY A 98 17.41 6.03 -8.56
CA GLY A 98 17.04 6.30 -9.95
C GLY A 98 15.52 6.34 -10.17
N LYS A 99 14.76 6.71 -9.13
CA LYS A 99 13.31 6.81 -9.14
C LYS A 99 12.86 8.27 -9.14
N THR A 100 11.59 8.47 -9.41
CA THR A 100 10.87 9.73 -9.19
C THR A 100 9.86 9.55 -8.05
N PRO A 101 9.33 10.64 -7.46
CA PRO A 101 8.27 10.54 -6.45
C PRO A 101 7.09 9.66 -6.90
N SER A 102 6.69 9.74 -8.16
CA SER A 102 5.58 8.92 -8.71
C SER A 102 5.98 7.49 -9.06
N THR A 103 7.27 7.15 -9.17
CA THR A 103 7.72 5.79 -9.55
C THR A 103 8.44 5.06 -8.42
N PHE A 104 8.47 5.68 -7.24
CA PHE A 104 9.09 5.10 -6.05
C PHE A 104 8.35 3.85 -5.57
N SER A 105 7.03 3.84 -5.74
CA SER A 105 6.18 2.65 -5.66
C SER A 105 5.00 2.78 -6.61
N MET A 106 4.47 1.64 -7.08
CA MET A 106 3.31 1.60 -7.99
C MET A 106 2.03 1.14 -7.29
N GLY A 107 2.15 0.25 -6.32
CA GLY A 107 1.12 -0.08 -5.35
C GLY A 107 1.80 -0.26 -3.99
N ASN A 108 1.03 -0.25 -2.91
CA ASN A 108 1.57 -0.44 -1.57
C ASN A 108 0.55 -1.14 -0.67
N ASP A 109 1.04 -1.88 0.31
CA ASP A 109 0.30 -2.55 1.36
C ASP A 109 0.80 -2.14 2.75
N PHE A 110 -0.10 -1.62 3.61
CA PHE A 110 0.25 -1.27 4.99
C PHE A 110 -0.82 -1.75 5.96
N ALA A 111 -0.40 -2.44 7.01
CA ALA A 111 -1.27 -2.68 8.14
C ALA A 111 -1.53 -1.36 8.89
N VAL A 112 -2.73 -1.18 9.46
CA VAL A 112 -3.07 0.03 10.25
C VAL A 112 -2.10 0.20 11.43
N GLY A 113 -1.59 -0.89 12.00
CA GLY A 113 -0.54 -0.84 13.02
C GLY A 113 0.76 -0.17 12.54
N GLU A 114 1.15 -0.40 11.28
CA GLU A 114 2.33 0.23 10.67
C GLU A 114 2.11 1.72 10.41
N LEU A 115 0.90 2.09 9.95
CA LEU A 115 0.51 3.49 9.79
C LEU A 115 0.49 4.22 11.14
N ALA A 116 -0.05 3.59 12.19
CA ALA A 116 -0.01 4.16 13.53
C ALA A 116 1.43 4.37 14.03
N ARG A 117 2.34 3.42 13.77
CA ARG A 117 3.77 3.57 14.05
C ARG A 117 4.38 4.74 13.28
N PHE A 118 4.09 4.87 11.99
CA PHE A 118 4.55 5.99 11.17
C PHE A 118 4.20 7.35 11.80
N PHE A 119 2.93 7.56 12.16
CA PHE A 119 2.50 8.83 12.77
C PHE A 119 3.10 9.06 14.17
N ASN A 120 3.28 8.00 14.95
CA ASN A 120 3.96 8.11 16.24
C ASN A 120 5.44 8.50 16.09
N LEU A 121 6.15 7.95 15.10
CA LEU A 121 7.52 8.34 14.78
C LEU A 121 7.60 9.77 14.23
N ALA A 122 6.63 10.20 13.43
CA ALA A 122 6.53 11.59 12.98
C ALA A 122 6.49 12.55 14.15
N ARG A 123 5.59 12.29 15.10
CA ARG A 123 5.42 13.10 16.31
C ARG A 123 6.66 13.08 17.18
N GLN A 124 7.25 11.89 17.44
CA GLN A 124 8.46 11.75 18.24
C GLN A 124 9.63 12.56 17.64
N GLY A 125 9.76 12.53 16.31
CA GLY A 125 10.75 13.30 15.56
C GLY A 125 10.40 14.78 15.37
N ARG A 126 9.22 15.24 15.84
CA ARG A 126 8.68 16.58 15.56
C ARG A 126 8.67 16.92 14.06
N MET A 127 8.33 15.92 13.26
CA MET A 127 8.26 16.03 11.81
C MET A 127 6.85 16.45 11.41
N ASP A 128 6.76 17.50 10.60
CA ASP A 128 5.49 17.91 10.03
C ASP A 128 4.97 16.85 9.05
N LEU A 129 3.65 16.65 9.08
CA LEU A 129 2.93 15.88 8.08
C LEU A 129 2.63 16.79 6.89
N ASN A 130 2.76 16.28 5.68
CA ASN A 130 2.20 16.95 4.52
C ASN A 130 0.66 16.81 4.50
N GLY A 131 0.00 17.49 3.57
CA GLY A 131 -1.48 17.48 3.49
C GLY A 131 -2.09 16.08 3.28
N GLN A 132 -1.46 15.22 2.47
CA GLN A 132 -1.96 13.86 2.21
C GLN A 132 -1.71 12.91 3.38
N GLU A 133 -0.56 13.04 4.05
CA GLU A 133 -0.27 12.29 5.28
C GLU A 133 -1.24 12.66 6.41
N ALA A 134 -1.57 13.95 6.54
CA ALA A 134 -2.59 14.41 7.48
C ALA A 134 -3.98 13.85 7.12
N ALA A 135 -4.35 13.88 5.83
CA ALA A 135 -5.61 13.29 5.36
C ALA A 135 -5.70 11.77 5.63
N LEU A 136 -4.59 11.04 5.49
CA LEU A 136 -4.53 9.62 5.85
C LEU A 136 -4.74 9.42 7.36
N ARG A 137 -4.06 10.19 8.21
CA ARG A 137 -4.25 10.12 9.67
C ARG A 137 -5.71 10.36 10.04
N ASP A 138 -6.29 11.43 9.50
CA ASP A 138 -7.65 11.84 9.80
C ASP A 138 -8.65 10.80 9.30
N PHE A 139 -8.45 10.23 8.11
CA PHE A 139 -9.23 9.09 7.62
C PHE A 139 -9.20 7.91 8.58
N LEU A 140 -8.02 7.51 9.08
CA LEU A 140 -7.91 6.38 10.03
C LEU A 140 -8.70 6.68 11.32
N MET A 141 -8.66 7.92 11.81
CA MET A 141 -9.36 8.32 13.03
C MET A 141 -10.88 8.41 12.82
N GLU A 142 -11.34 9.04 11.75
CA GLU A 142 -12.75 9.23 11.42
C GLU A 142 -13.46 7.89 11.15
N ASN A 143 -12.74 6.90 10.61
CA ASN A 143 -13.27 5.56 10.35
C ASN A 143 -13.05 4.59 11.53
N GLY A 144 -12.59 5.07 12.68
CA GLY A 144 -12.41 4.26 13.89
C GLY A 144 -11.27 3.22 13.81
N LEU A 145 -10.40 3.32 12.80
CA LEU A 145 -9.24 2.44 12.61
C LEU A 145 -8.09 2.81 13.54
N ALA A 146 -8.03 4.07 13.95
CA ALA A 146 -7.07 4.58 14.92
C ALA A 146 -7.75 5.51 15.93
N SER A 147 -7.18 5.61 17.12
CA SER A 147 -7.62 6.54 18.16
C SER A 147 -6.41 7.23 18.80
N LEU A 148 -6.56 8.51 19.12
CA LEU A 148 -5.52 9.26 19.83
C LEU A 148 -5.75 9.13 21.35
N LYS A 149 -4.78 8.55 22.05
CA LYS A 149 -4.80 8.42 23.52
C LYS A 149 -3.46 8.84 24.10
N ASP A 150 -3.47 9.78 25.04
CA ASP A 150 -2.26 10.33 25.67
C ASP A 150 -1.22 10.75 24.62
N ASP A 151 -1.73 11.43 23.58
CA ASP A 151 -1.03 11.85 22.36
C ASP A 151 -0.43 10.72 21.50
N VAL A 152 -0.58 9.45 21.87
CA VAL A 152 -0.15 8.29 21.08
C VAL A 152 -1.29 7.85 20.15
N LEU A 153 -1.01 7.71 18.86
CA LEU A 153 -1.96 7.14 17.93
C LEU A 153 -1.97 5.61 18.10
N GLN A 154 -3.08 5.06 18.56
CA GLN A 154 -3.30 3.63 18.75
C GLN A 154 -4.09 3.06 17.58
N ALA A 155 -3.61 1.98 16.97
CA ALA A 155 -4.38 1.23 15.99
C ALA A 155 -5.48 0.42 16.69
N MET A 156 -6.73 0.62 16.29
CA MET A 156 -7.89 -0.09 16.83
C MET A 156 -8.07 -1.45 16.15
N GLU A 157 -7.75 -1.51 14.86
CA GLU A 157 -7.73 -2.74 14.06
C GLU A 157 -6.33 -2.91 13.44
N PRO A 158 -5.30 -3.27 14.23
CA PRO A 158 -3.91 -3.22 13.80
C PRO A 158 -3.58 -4.12 12.59
N GLU A 159 -4.36 -5.19 12.39
CA GLU A 159 -4.22 -6.15 11.29
C GLU A 159 -5.05 -5.77 10.06
N ARG A 160 -5.91 -4.74 10.14
CA ARG A 160 -6.61 -4.23 8.97
C ARG A 160 -5.60 -3.63 8.00
N VAL A 161 -5.84 -3.81 6.71
CA VAL A 161 -4.88 -3.48 5.66
C VAL A 161 -5.40 -2.34 4.81
N VAL A 162 -4.51 -1.41 4.52
CA VAL A 162 -4.67 -0.40 3.47
C VAL A 162 -3.81 -0.82 2.29
N LEU A 163 -4.47 -1.11 1.17
CA LEU A 163 -3.85 -1.26 -0.13
C LEU A 163 -3.97 0.05 -0.88
N SER A 164 -2.96 0.42 -1.66
CA SER A 164 -3.01 1.59 -2.54
C SER A 164 -2.71 1.20 -3.98
N ILE A 165 -3.54 1.69 -4.90
CA ILE A 165 -3.39 1.45 -6.34
C ILE A 165 -3.69 2.73 -7.13
N PRO A 166 -3.12 2.89 -8.33
CA PRO A 166 -3.48 3.97 -9.25
C PRO A 166 -4.64 3.56 -10.17
N GLN A 167 -5.56 4.49 -10.42
CA GLN A 167 -6.58 4.45 -11.46
C GLN A 167 -5.94 4.30 -12.83
N ALA A 168 -6.67 3.65 -13.73
CA ALA A 168 -6.26 3.58 -15.12
C ALA A 168 -6.31 4.99 -15.72
N GLN A 169 -5.20 5.39 -16.33
CA GLN A 169 -5.01 6.69 -16.97
C GLN A 169 -4.79 6.51 -18.47
N PRO A 170 -5.55 7.20 -19.33
CA PRO A 170 -5.29 7.28 -20.75
C PRO A 170 -3.88 7.81 -21.03
N MET A 171 -3.28 7.30 -22.10
CA MET A 171 -2.01 7.83 -22.57
C MET A 171 -2.17 9.31 -22.97
N GLY A 172 -1.41 10.20 -22.35
CA GLY A 172 -1.41 11.65 -22.67
C GLY A 172 -2.08 12.57 -21.65
N GLU A 173 -2.67 12.06 -20.56
CA GLU A 173 -3.01 12.89 -19.40
C GLU A 173 -1.72 13.31 -18.66
N ARG A 174 -1.63 14.60 -18.30
CA ARG A 174 -0.39 15.25 -17.82
C ARG A 174 -0.01 14.74 -16.42
N ASP A 175 1.31 14.61 -16.22
CA ASP A 175 2.00 14.46 -14.94
C ASP A 175 2.09 13.04 -14.33
N GLY A 176 2.31 12.01 -15.15
CA GLY A 176 2.58 10.67 -14.61
C GLY A 176 3.09 9.63 -15.60
N VAL A 177 3.48 8.48 -15.06
CA VAL A 177 3.66 7.24 -15.83
C VAL A 177 2.26 6.74 -16.20
N PRO A 178 1.91 6.60 -17.49
CA PRO A 178 0.58 6.14 -17.88
C PRO A 178 0.28 4.75 -17.31
N ILE A 179 -0.86 4.62 -16.65
CA ILE A 179 -1.34 3.34 -16.13
C ILE A 179 -2.43 2.81 -17.05
N GLY A 180 -2.06 1.95 -17.99
CA GLY A 180 -3.04 1.23 -18.80
C GLY A 180 -3.84 0.22 -17.97
N ALA A 181 -5.02 -0.19 -18.47
CA ALA A 181 -5.91 -1.12 -17.79
C ALA A 181 -5.22 -2.44 -17.40
N ALA A 182 -4.38 -3.00 -18.29
CA ALA A 182 -3.64 -4.24 -18.00
C ALA A 182 -2.65 -4.06 -16.82
N LEU A 183 -1.89 -2.96 -16.80
CA LEU A 183 -0.96 -2.68 -15.71
C LEU A 183 -1.71 -2.44 -14.39
N ARG A 184 -2.84 -1.71 -14.42
CA ARG A 184 -3.71 -1.55 -13.24
C ARG A 184 -4.15 -2.90 -12.68
N SER A 185 -4.66 -3.77 -13.54
CA SER A 185 -5.13 -5.10 -13.13
C SER A 185 -4.00 -5.92 -12.50
N THR A 186 -2.80 -5.87 -13.09
CA THR A 186 -1.60 -6.50 -12.53
C THR A 186 -1.25 -5.95 -11.15
N ILE A 187 -1.25 -4.62 -10.97
CA ILE A 187 -0.98 -3.98 -9.67
C ILE A 187 -2.05 -4.39 -8.65
N LEU A 188 -3.33 -4.24 -8.97
CA LEU A 188 -4.43 -4.57 -8.05
C LEU A 188 -4.37 -6.04 -7.61
N ARG A 189 -4.09 -6.98 -8.52
CA ARG A 189 -3.96 -8.40 -8.15
C ARG A 189 -2.77 -8.64 -7.24
N HIS A 190 -1.62 -8.03 -7.54
CA HIS A 190 -0.44 -8.06 -6.68
C HIS A 190 -0.77 -7.58 -5.26
N GLU A 191 -1.37 -6.39 -5.15
CA GLU A 191 -1.76 -5.80 -3.86
C GLU A 191 -2.80 -6.65 -3.12
N MET A 192 -3.76 -7.27 -3.83
CA MET A 192 -4.70 -8.19 -3.20
C MET A 192 -4.01 -9.42 -2.60
N GLY A 193 -2.91 -9.87 -3.18
CA GLY A 193 -2.06 -10.89 -2.60
C GLY A 193 -1.50 -10.50 -1.22
N HIS A 194 -1.11 -9.24 -1.05
CA HIS A 194 -0.72 -8.69 0.26
C HIS A 194 -1.91 -8.56 1.21
N GLY A 195 -3.05 -8.10 0.69
CA GLY A 195 -4.30 -8.03 1.45
C GLY A 195 -4.66 -9.38 2.07
N GLU A 196 -4.58 -10.46 1.30
CA GLU A 196 -4.79 -11.82 1.80
C GLU A 196 -3.72 -12.22 2.83
N TYR A 197 -2.44 -11.91 2.60
CA TYR A 197 -1.36 -12.21 3.54
C TYR A 197 -1.58 -11.59 4.93
N TYR A 198 -2.04 -10.36 5.00
CA TYR A 198 -2.31 -9.71 6.28
C TYR A 198 -3.67 -10.08 6.88
N ALA A 199 -4.73 -10.14 6.06
CA ALA A 199 -6.09 -10.35 6.55
C ALA A 199 -6.40 -11.81 6.92
N ASN A 200 -5.64 -12.76 6.37
CA ASN A 200 -5.87 -14.19 6.57
C ASN A 200 -4.65 -14.84 7.23
N ARG A 201 -4.74 -15.01 8.55
CA ARG A 201 -3.65 -15.59 9.36
C ARG A 201 -3.25 -16.99 8.90
N GLU A 202 -4.20 -17.84 8.52
CA GLU A 202 -3.91 -19.20 8.07
C GLU A 202 -3.13 -19.19 6.75
N TYR A 203 -3.47 -18.27 5.85
CA TYR A 203 -2.74 -18.04 4.61
C TYR A 203 -1.33 -17.49 4.87
N ALA A 204 -1.18 -16.53 5.79
CA ALA A 204 0.13 -16.01 6.21
C ALA A 204 1.03 -17.13 6.74
N GLU A 205 0.51 -17.96 7.65
CA GLU A 205 1.23 -19.11 8.20
C GLU A 205 1.56 -20.14 7.12
N TYR A 206 0.68 -20.35 6.14
CA TYR A 206 0.95 -21.18 4.98
C TYR A 206 2.12 -20.63 4.14
N CYS A 207 2.12 -19.34 3.82
CA CYS A 207 3.19 -18.68 3.08
C CYS A 207 4.55 -18.77 3.80
N ARG A 208 4.55 -18.60 5.14
CA ARG A 208 5.77 -18.79 5.95
C ARG A 208 6.30 -20.22 5.89
N ARG A 209 5.43 -21.22 5.97
CA ARG A 209 5.81 -22.64 5.82
C ARG A 209 6.29 -22.94 4.41
N PHE A 210 5.59 -22.46 3.39
CA PHE A 210 6.01 -22.63 1.99
C PHE A 210 7.42 -22.07 1.77
N TRP A 211 7.69 -20.87 2.27
CA TRP A 211 9.01 -20.27 2.22
C TRP A 211 10.07 -21.08 2.96
N ALA A 212 9.78 -21.56 4.17
CA ALA A 212 10.74 -22.27 5.01
C ALA A 212 11.01 -23.71 4.54
N ASP A 213 9.95 -24.44 4.19
CA ASP A 213 9.95 -25.90 4.10
C ASP A 213 9.82 -26.42 2.66
N VAL A 214 9.24 -25.62 1.75
CA VAL A 214 9.03 -26.02 0.35
C VAL A 214 10.07 -25.40 -0.57
N MET A 215 10.35 -24.11 -0.44
CA MET A 215 11.40 -23.45 -1.20
C MET A 215 12.78 -23.94 -0.76
N THR A 216 13.65 -24.19 -1.73
CA THR A 216 15.07 -24.42 -1.47
C THR A 216 15.77 -23.12 -1.05
N GLU A 217 16.94 -23.23 -0.43
CA GLU A 217 17.75 -22.05 -0.09
C GLU A 217 18.14 -21.24 -1.33
N ALA A 218 18.45 -21.91 -2.44
CA ALA A 218 18.78 -21.25 -3.70
C ALA A 218 17.60 -20.42 -4.24
N GLU A 219 16.37 -20.96 -4.19
CA GLU A 219 15.16 -20.24 -4.61
C GLU A 219 14.86 -19.06 -3.70
N ARG A 220 14.97 -19.22 -2.37
CA ARG A 220 14.83 -18.10 -1.42
C ARG A 220 15.84 -16.99 -1.71
N ASN A 221 17.10 -17.35 -1.90
CA ASN A 221 18.16 -16.37 -2.21
C ASN A 221 17.94 -15.69 -3.56
N ALA A 222 17.37 -16.40 -4.54
CA ALA A 222 16.97 -15.81 -5.82
C ALA A 222 15.89 -14.74 -5.64
N PHE A 223 14.85 -15.01 -4.85
CA PHE A 223 13.81 -14.03 -4.49
C PHE A 223 14.37 -12.85 -3.69
N ILE A 224 15.18 -13.10 -2.66
CA ILE A 224 15.84 -12.04 -1.88
C ILE A 224 16.68 -11.13 -2.80
N GLY A 225 17.44 -11.72 -3.73
CA GLY A 225 18.24 -10.96 -4.70
C GLY A 225 17.38 -10.14 -5.67
N PHE A 226 16.26 -10.70 -6.14
CA PHE A 226 15.28 -9.99 -6.97
C PHE A 226 14.64 -8.80 -6.25
N LEU A 227 14.17 -9.01 -5.02
CA LEU A 227 13.55 -7.97 -4.21
C LEU A 227 14.58 -6.90 -3.77
N GLY A 228 15.82 -7.30 -3.51
CA GLY A 228 16.93 -6.38 -3.25
C GLY A 228 17.24 -5.46 -4.45
N ARG A 229 17.12 -5.96 -5.69
CA ARG A 229 17.22 -5.11 -6.91
C ARG A 229 16.04 -4.12 -7.03
N LYS A 230 14.90 -4.44 -6.43
CA LYS A 230 13.75 -3.52 -6.25
C LYS A 230 13.88 -2.63 -4.99
N HIS A 231 15.00 -2.73 -4.28
CA HIS A 231 15.36 -1.93 -3.10
C HIS A 231 14.56 -2.21 -1.83
N TYR A 232 13.87 -3.35 -1.76
CA TYR A 232 13.30 -3.85 -0.52
C TYR A 232 14.39 -4.26 0.48
N ASP A 233 14.06 -4.22 1.75
CA ASP A 233 14.95 -4.65 2.82
C ASP A 233 15.04 -6.18 2.92
N GLY A 234 16.13 -6.74 2.39
CA GLY A 234 16.41 -8.17 2.43
C GLY A 234 16.58 -8.75 3.85
N ASN A 235 16.78 -7.92 4.88
CA ASN A 235 16.87 -8.38 6.26
C ASN A 235 15.50 -8.53 6.92
N ASN A 236 14.44 -7.94 6.34
CA ASN A 236 13.08 -8.11 6.82
C ASN A 236 12.47 -9.38 6.22
N ARG A 237 12.60 -10.50 6.96
CA ARG A 237 12.10 -11.81 6.52
C ARG A 237 10.60 -11.82 6.21
N GLU A 238 9.77 -11.15 7.01
CA GLU A 238 8.32 -11.12 6.78
C GLU A 238 7.98 -10.38 5.48
N LEU A 239 8.65 -9.24 5.22
CA LEU A 239 8.53 -8.52 3.94
C LEU A 239 8.94 -9.41 2.77
N MET A 240 10.07 -10.14 2.87
CA MET A 240 10.51 -11.04 1.79
C MET A 240 9.49 -12.14 1.49
N ILE A 241 8.84 -12.70 2.52
CA ILE A 241 7.82 -13.74 2.35
C ILE A 241 6.57 -13.15 1.69
N ASN A 242 6.10 -12.00 2.18
CA ASN A 242 4.91 -11.32 1.67
C ASN A 242 5.08 -10.90 0.20
N GLU A 243 6.22 -10.32 -0.15
CA GLU A 243 6.58 -9.96 -1.52
C GLU A 243 6.75 -11.17 -2.44
N ALA A 244 7.46 -12.20 -1.97
CA ALA A 244 7.70 -13.39 -2.78
C ALA A 244 6.39 -14.09 -3.18
N GLN A 245 5.43 -14.21 -2.26
CA GLN A 245 4.13 -14.82 -2.58
C GLN A 245 3.31 -13.94 -3.53
N ALA A 246 3.31 -12.61 -3.35
CA ALA A 246 2.57 -11.69 -4.23
C ALA A 246 3.10 -11.73 -5.67
N TYR A 247 4.44 -11.73 -5.85
CA TYR A 247 5.05 -11.88 -7.17
C TYR A 247 4.84 -13.27 -7.76
N LEU A 248 5.11 -14.32 -6.98
CA LEU A 248 5.07 -15.70 -7.48
C LEU A 248 3.65 -16.10 -7.90
N ILE A 249 2.66 -15.75 -7.08
CA ILE A 249 1.28 -16.27 -7.19
C ILE A 249 0.35 -15.23 -7.81
N HIS A 250 0.41 -13.98 -7.35
CA HIS A 250 -0.59 -12.96 -7.67
C HIS A 250 -0.18 -11.98 -8.78
N THR A 251 1.00 -12.18 -9.38
CA THR A 251 1.53 -11.37 -10.50
C THR A 251 1.76 -12.23 -11.74
N PRO A 252 0.70 -12.57 -12.49
CA PRO A 252 0.79 -13.47 -13.65
C PRO A 252 1.38 -12.81 -14.91
N ASP A 253 1.30 -11.49 -15.00
CA ASP A 253 1.80 -10.73 -16.15
C ASP A 253 3.33 -10.88 -16.30
N PRO A 254 3.82 -11.49 -17.39
CA PRO A 254 5.25 -11.72 -17.59
C PRO A 254 6.05 -10.41 -17.73
N ALA A 255 5.41 -9.28 -18.05
CA ALA A 255 6.06 -7.98 -18.06
C ALA A 255 6.35 -7.47 -16.63
N ALA A 256 5.55 -7.87 -15.64
CA ALA A 256 5.72 -7.49 -14.24
C ALA A 256 6.54 -8.51 -13.43
N PHE A 257 6.38 -9.81 -13.73
CA PHE A 257 7.15 -10.88 -13.11
C PHE A 257 7.33 -12.09 -14.01
N ASN A 258 8.59 -12.53 -14.18
CA ASN A 258 8.91 -13.76 -14.87
C ASN A 258 10.17 -14.42 -14.28
N ALA A 259 10.43 -15.66 -14.69
CA ALA A 259 11.54 -16.46 -14.17
C ALA A 259 12.92 -15.82 -14.40
N GLY A 260 13.10 -15.11 -15.52
CA GLY A 260 14.32 -14.37 -15.81
C GLY A 260 14.58 -13.23 -14.81
N MET A 261 13.54 -12.57 -14.31
CA MET A 261 13.69 -11.49 -13.33
C MET A 261 14.22 -11.99 -11.97
N VAL A 262 13.83 -13.19 -11.56
CA VAL A 262 14.31 -13.83 -10.32
C VAL A 262 15.59 -14.65 -10.54
N GLY A 263 15.97 -14.90 -11.78
CA GLY A 263 17.18 -15.67 -12.12
C GLY A 263 17.00 -17.18 -11.98
N LEU A 264 15.77 -17.67 -12.13
CA LEU A 264 15.42 -19.09 -12.08
C LEU A 264 15.01 -19.61 -13.46
N PRO A 265 15.15 -20.92 -13.74
CA PRO A 265 14.57 -21.52 -14.93
C PRO A 265 13.02 -21.39 -14.93
N PRO A 266 12.36 -21.19 -16.10
CA PRO A 266 10.90 -21.14 -16.17
C PRO A 266 10.20 -22.35 -15.53
N ALA A 267 10.76 -23.55 -15.72
CA ALA A 267 10.24 -24.77 -15.12
C ALA A 267 10.32 -24.76 -13.57
N ALA A 268 11.32 -24.11 -12.99
CA ALA A 268 11.44 -24.01 -11.53
C ALA A 268 10.36 -23.07 -10.96
N VAL A 269 10.15 -21.90 -11.56
CA VAL A 269 9.08 -20.98 -11.14
C VAL A 269 7.70 -21.61 -11.31
N GLN A 270 7.47 -22.33 -12.41
CA GLN A 270 6.22 -23.06 -12.61
C GLN A 270 6.05 -24.16 -11.55
N GLY A 271 7.10 -24.92 -11.25
CA GLY A 271 7.09 -25.92 -10.19
C GLY A 271 6.77 -25.34 -8.81
N LEU A 272 7.29 -24.15 -8.48
CA LEU A 272 6.95 -23.44 -7.24
C LEU A 272 5.48 -23.04 -7.20
N ARG A 273 4.93 -22.51 -8.31
CA ARG A 273 3.49 -22.19 -8.40
C ARG A 273 2.63 -23.43 -8.21
N ASP A 274 2.97 -24.52 -8.89
CA ASP A 274 2.21 -25.77 -8.79
C ASP A 274 2.29 -26.37 -7.39
N ALA A 275 3.46 -26.35 -6.74
CA ALA A 275 3.62 -26.77 -5.36
C ALA A 275 2.81 -25.89 -4.39
N PHE A 276 2.81 -24.57 -4.60
CA PHE A 276 2.04 -23.63 -3.78
C PHE A 276 0.55 -23.95 -3.84
N TRP A 277 -0.01 -24.21 -5.03
CA TRP A 277 -1.42 -24.55 -5.16
C TRP A 277 -1.75 -25.98 -4.73
N ALA A 278 -0.83 -26.93 -4.93
CA ALA A 278 -1.01 -28.33 -4.51
C ALA A 278 -1.17 -28.45 -2.99
N GLY A 279 -0.52 -27.58 -2.21
CA GLY A 279 -0.69 -27.52 -0.76
C GLY A 279 -2.03 -26.94 -0.29
N ARG A 280 -2.93 -26.57 -1.22
CA ARG A 280 -4.28 -26.04 -0.96
C ARG A 280 -4.25 -24.85 0.00
N PRO A 281 -3.67 -23.71 -0.42
CA PRO A 281 -3.58 -22.54 0.41
C PRO A 281 -4.99 -22.14 0.88
N PRO A 282 -5.19 -21.83 2.17
CA PRO A 282 -6.49 -21.46 2.70
C PRO A 282 -6.79 -20.03 2.28
N THR A 283 -7.14 -19.82 1.01
CA THR A 283 -7.38 -18.49 0.43
C THR A 283 -8.69 -18.40 -0.31
N THR A 284 -9.28 -17.21 -0.29
CA THR A 284 -10.45 -16.86 -1.11
C THR A 284 -10.08 -16.37 -2.51
N LEU A 285 -8.80 -16.04 -2.73
CA LEU A 285 -8.29 -15.62 -4.04
C LEU A 285 -8.13 -16.86 -4.94
N SER A 286 -8.98 -16.97 -5.95
CA SER A 286 -9.02 -18.17 -6.80
C SER A 286 -7.84 -18.25 -7.79
N ARG A 287 -7.40 -19.49 -8.10
CA ARG A 287 -6.41 -19.77 -9.16
C ARG A 287 -6.88 -19.28 -10.54
N SER A 288 -8.18 -19.31 -10.81
CA SER A 288 -8.79 -18.89 -12.08
C SER A 288 -8.78 -17.38 -12.29
N ASN A 289 -8.76 -16.59 -11.23
CA ASN A 289 -8.65 -15.13 -11.33
C ASN A 289 -7.25 -14.67 -11.77
N LEU A 290 -6.26 -15.57 -11.89
CA LEU A 290 -4.87 -15.22 -12.18
C LEU A 290 -4.46 -15.40 -13.65
N PHE A 291 -5.33 -15.91 -14.52
CA PHE A 291 -4.95 -16.23 -15.92
C PHE A 291 -5.95 -15.72 -16.98
N HIS A 292 -6.73 -14.68 -16.65
CA HIS A 292 -7.63 -14.01 -17.60
C HIS A 292 -7.05 -12.68 -18.07
#